data_AF-A0A504TXF0-F1
#
_entry.id   AF-A0A504TXF0-F1
#
_cell.length_a   1.000
_cell.length_b   1.000
_cell.length_c   1.000
_cell.angle_alpha   90.00
_cell.angle_beta   90.00
_cell.angle_gamma   90.00
#
_symmetry.space_group_name_H-M   'P 1'
#
loop_
_entity.id
_entity.type
_entity.pdbx_description
1 polymer ?
#
loop_
_entity_poly.entity_id
_entity_poly.type
_entity_poly.pdbx_seq_one_letter_code
_entity_poly.pdbx_strand_id
1 'polypeptide(L)' 'MSHIRTSKLIEDLRERIAHLGGRPARESVVLPFGVPDIDCHLPGGGLVCGTIHEIAGGGFGTFDGAAAALFAAGT' A
#
# COMPACT_ATOMS: atom_id res chain seq x y z
N MET A 1 -20.92 -10.47 17.72
CA MET A 1 -20.52 -9.28 18.52
C MET A 1 -18.99 -9.12 18.70
N SER A 2 -18.16 -10.17 18.55
CA SER A 2 -16.69 -10.09 18.67
C SER A 2 -16.02 -9.36 17.48
N HIS A 3 -16.44 -9.65 16.25
CA HIS A 3 -15.82 -9.15 15.01
C HIS A 3 -15.83 -7.61 14.85
N ILE A 4 -16.89 -6.95 15.34
CA ILE A 4 -17.06 -5.50 15.27
C ILE A 4 -16.04 -4.78 16.18
N ARG A 5 -15.73 -5.38 17.34
CA ARG A 5 -14.74 -4.83 18.28
C ARG A 5 -13.33 -4.94 17.70
N THR A 6 -13.01 -6.07 17.09
CA THR A 6 -11.73 -6.27 16.40
C THR A 6 -11.57 -5.28 15.25
N SER A 7 -12.61 -5.08 14.42
CA SER A 7 -12.57 -4.10 13.32
C SER A 7 -12.29 -2.68 13.81
N LYS A 8 -12.91 -2.26 14.92
CA LYS A 8 -12.69 -0.93 15.49
C LYS A 8 -11.26 -0.76 16.03
N LEU A 9 -10.73 -1.79 16.69
CA LEU A 9 -9.33 -1.78 17.15
C LEU A 9 -8.34 -1.71 15.98
N ILE A 10 -8.62 -2.39 14.87
CA ILE A 10 -7.78 -2.32 13.67
C ILE A 10 -7.81 -0.92 13.07
N GLU A 11 -8.98 -0.27 13.03
CA GLU A 11 -9.11 1.10 12.54
C GLU A 11 -8.33 2.10 13.41
N ASP A 12 -8.50 2.04 14.73
CA ASP A 12 -7.77 2.90 15.67
C ASP A 12 -6.24 2.73 15.53
N LEU A 13 -5.78 1.49 15.31
CA LEU A 13 -4.35 1.21 15.07
C LEU A 13 -3.88 1.79 13.74
N ARG A 14 -4.68 1.70 12.67
CA ARG A 14 -4.37 2.26 11.35
C ARG A 14 -4.26 3.78 11.41
N GLU A 15 -5.21 4.44 12.07
CA GLU A 15 -5.16 5.90 12.30
C GLU A 15 -3.89 6.31 13.03
N ARG A 16 -3.50 5.55 14.07
CA ARG A 16 -2.31 5.86 14.86
C ARG A 16 -1.02 5.65 14.06
N ILE A 17 -0.94 4.61 13.24
CA ILE A 17 0.19 4.39 12.32
C ILE A 17 0.27 5.52 11.29
N ALA A 18 -0.86 5.92 10.71
CA ALA A 18 -0.93 7.03 9.76
C ALA A 18 -0.42 8.34 10.40
N HIS A 19 -0.76 8.60 11.66
CA HIS A 19 -0.27 9.76 12.41
C HIS A 19 1.26 9.72 12.64
N LEU A 20 1.83 8.54 12.88
CA LEU A 20 3.27 8.36 13.06
C LEU A 20 4.07 8.51 11.75
N GLY A 21 3.43 8.35 10.59
CA GLY A 21 4.05 8.46 9.26
C GLY A 21 4.54 9.87 8.87
N GLY A 22 4.43 10.87 9.75
CA GLY A 22 5.16 12.14 9.65
C GLY A 22 4.69 13.10 8.54
N ARG A 23 3.68 12.75 7.75
CA ARG A 23 3.13 13.65 6.73
C ARG A 23 1.63 13.85 6.97
N PRO A 24 1.17 15.08 7.27
CA PRO A 24 -0.25 15.37 7.27
C PRO A 24 -0.82 15.00 5.90
N ALA A 25 -2.04 14.48 5.89
CA ALA A 25 -2.85 14.20 4.72
C ALA A 25 -3.11 15.47 3.90
N ARG A 26 -2.07 16.04 3.29
CA ARG A 26 -2.23 16.77 2.04
C ARG A 26 -2.80 15.74 1.08
N GLU A 27 -3.88 16.09 0.37
CA GLU A 27 -4.44 15.29 -0.72
C GLU A 27 -3.27 14.76 -1.55
N SER A 28 -2.92 13.51 -1.30
CA SER A 28 -1.73 12.94 -1.89
C SER A 28 -2.14 12.54 -3.28
N VAL A 29 -1.48 13.09 -4.30
CA VAL A 29 -1.71 12.65 -5.67
C VAL A 29 -1.39 11.15 -5.71
N VAL A 30 -2.31 10.34 -6.23
CA VAL A 30 -2.14 8.88 -6.34
C VAL A 30 -2.02 8.51 -7.81
N LEU A 31 -1.09 7.61 -8.12
CA LEU A 31 -0.93 6.98 -9.42
C LEU A 31 -1.60 5.59 -9.41
N PRO A 32 -2.76 5.41 -10.05
CA PRO A 32 -3.42 4.10 -10.15
C PRO A 32 -2.69 3.18 -11.14
N PHE A 33 -2.80 1.88 -10.94
CA PHE A 33 -2.35 0.87 -11.92
C PHE A 33 -3.32 0.73 -13.09
N GLY A 34 -4.59 1.13 -12.91
CA GLY A 34 -5.64 0.92 -13.90
C GLY A 34 -6.16 -0.52 -13.92
N VAL A 35 -5.82 -1.30 -12.89
CA VAL A 35 -6.24 -2.69 -12.69
C VAL A 35 -7.06 -2.71 -11.40
N PRO A 36 -8.41 -2.81 -11.48
CA PRO A 36 -9.28 -2.67 -10.31
C PRO A 36 -8.94 -3.63 -9.17
N ASP A 37 -8.56 -4.86 -9.51
CA ASP A 37 -8.17 -5.89 -8.55
C ASP A 37 -6.90 -5.51 -7.78
N ILE A 38 -6.02 -4.67 -8.34
CA ILE A 38 -4.83 -4.16 -7.65
C ILE A 38 -5.19 -2.88 -6.89
N ASP A 39 -5.83 -1.93 -7.57
CA ASP A 39 -6.10 -0.59 -7.02
C ASP A 39 -6.99 -0.67 -5.77
N CYS A 40 -7.95 -1.60 -5.72
CA CYS A 40 -8.81 -1.78 -4.55
C CYS A 40 -8.08 -2.32 -3.30
N HIS A 41 -6.91 -2.93 -3.48
CA HIS A 41 -6.09 -3.45 -2.40
C HIS A 41 -5.07 -2.44 -1.87
N LEU A 42 -4.83 -1.34 -2.59
CA LEU A 42 -3.86 -0.32 -2.20
C LEU A 42 -4.52 0.80 -1.40
N PRO A 43 -3.92 1.25 -0.28
CA PRO A 43 -4.42 2.42 0.45
C PRO A 43 -4.50 3.65 -0.46
N GLY A 44 -5.68 4.25 -0.57
CA GLY A 44 -5.92 5.41 -1.43
C GLY A 44 -6.05 5.10 -2.94
N GLY A 45 -6.05 3.84 -3.35
CA GLY A 45 -6.35 3.44 -4.73
C GLY A 45 -5.17 3.44 -5.70
N GLY A 46 -3.93 3.37 -5.20
CA GLY A 46 -2.72 3.34 -6.04
C GLY A 46 -1.44 3.74 -5.30
N LEU A 47 -0.39 4.07 -6.04
CA LEU A 47 0.88 4.52 -5.49
C LEU A 47 0.84 6.01 -5.17
N VAL A 48 1.12 6.36 -3.91
CA VAL A 48 1.20 7.77 -3.48
C VAL A 48 2.39 8.48 -4.13
N CYS A 49 2.17 9.64 -4.74
CA CYS A 49 3.22 10.47 -5.32
C CYS A 49 4.06 11.17 -4.25
N GLY A 50 5.37 11.25 -4.48
CA GLY A 50 6.31 11.90 -3.55
C GLY A 50 6.71 11.05 -2.35
N THR A 51 6.47 9.74 -2.40
CA THR A 51 6.95 8.74 -1.44
C THR A 51 7.80 7.68 -2.15
N ILE A 52 8.51 6.86 -1.38
CA ILE A 52 9.26 5.70 -1.87
C ILE A 52 8.36 4.47 -1.76
N HIS A 53 8.24 3.69 -2.83
CA HIS A 53 7.54 2.41 -2.86
C HIS A 53 8.55 1.29 -3.10
N GLU A 54 8.50 0.25 -2.26
CA GLU A 54 9.32 -0.95 -2.43
C GLU A 54 8.52 -2.02 -3.18
N ILE A 55 9.17 -2.68 -4.13
CA ILE A 55 8.59 -3.76 -4.92
C ILE A 55 9.47 -4.98 -4.72
N ALA A 56 8.87 -6.06 -4.25
CA ALA A 56 9.56 -7.32 -3.98
C ALA A 56 8.65 -8.51 -4.30
N GLY A 57 9.23 -9.65 -4.62
CA GLY A 57 8.47 -10.89 -4.73
C GLY A 57 7.93 -11.35 -3.38
N GLY A 58 6.82 -12.08 -3.38
CA GLY A 58 6.26 -12.69 -2.16
C GLY A 58 6.79 -14.09 -1.88
N GLY A 59 6.84 -14.49 -0.60
CA GLY A 59 7.17 -15.85 -0.19
C GLY A 59 8.55 -16.33 -0.67
N PHE A 60 8.62 -17.50 -1.30
CA PHE A 60 9.88 -18.00 -1.89
C PHE A 60 10.41 -17.13 -3.05
N GLY A 61 9.56 -16.29 -3.64
CA GLY A 61 9.92 -15.35 -4.70
C GLY A 61 10.55 -14.05 -4.19
N THR A 62 10.67 -13.83 -2.88
CA THR A 62 11.29 -12.60 -2.32
C THR A 62 12.75 -12.43 -2.73
N PHE A 63 13.45 -13.54 -3.03
CA PHE A 63 14.81 -13.50 -3.57
C PHE A 63 14.84 -13.31 -5.10
N ASP A 64 13.71 -13.47 -5.79
CA ASP A 64 13.61 -13.25 -7.22
C ASP A 64 13.31 -11.77 -7.51
N GLY A 65 14.39 -11.00 -7.58
CA GLY A 65 14.33 -9.58 -7.91
C GLY A 65 13.96 -9.29 -9.37
N ALA A 66 13.97 -10.29 -10.27
CA ALA A 66 13.73 -10.04 -11.70
C ALA A 66 12.29 -9.61 -11.96
N ALA A 67 11.32 -10.29 -11.34
CA ALA A 67 9.90 -9.93 -11.47
C ALA A 67 9.60 -8.53 -10.89
N ALA A 68 10.16 -8.23 -9.73
CA ALA A 68 10.03 -6.91 -9.11
C ALA A 68 10.67 -5.80 -9.95
N ALA A 69 11.84 -6.07 -10.54
CA ALA A 69 12.55 -5.13 -11.41
C ALA A 69 11.79 -4.85 -12.70
N LEU A 70 11.26 -5.87 -13.38
CA LEU A 70 10.45 -5.71 -14.59
C LEU A 70 9.18 -4.91 -14.31
N PHE A 71 8.51 -5.20 -13.19
CA PHE A 71 7.34 -4.44 -12.76
C PHE A 71 7.67 -2.96 -12.51
N ALA A 72 8.77 -2.67 -11.79
CA ALA A 72 9.22 -1.30 -11.55
C ALA A 72 9.64 -0.57 -12.83
N ALA A 73 10.21 -1.30 -13.80
CA ALA A 73 10.62 -0.76 -15.09
C ALA A 73 9.43 -0.46 -16.02
N GLY A 74 8.27 -1.10 -15.77
CA GLY A 74 7.08 -0.97 -16.62
C GLY A 74 7.23 -1.63 -17.98
N THR A 75 8.02 -2.71 -18.08
CA THR A 75 8.38 -3.41 -19.33
C THR A 75 8.07 -4.89 -19.28
#